data_AF-A0A8C1RB54-F1
#
_entry.id   AF-A0A8C1RB54-F1
#
_cell.length_a   1.000
_cell.length_b   1.000
_cell.length_c   1.000
_cell.angle_alpha   90.00
_cell.angle_beta   90.00
_cell.angle_gamma   90.00
#
_symmetry.space_group_name_H-M   'P 1'
#
loop_
_entity.id
_entity.type
_entity.pdbx_description
1 polymer ?
#
loop_
_entity_poly.entity_id
_entity_poly.type
_entity_poly.pdbx_seq_one_letter_code
_entity_poly.pdbx_strand_id
1 'polypeptide(L)'
;MNEQQLDCALDLMRRLPPQQIEKNLSDLIDLVPGLCEDLLSSVDQPLKIARDKVVGKDYLLCDYNRDGDSYRSPWSNKYEPPIDDGAMPSARLRKLEVEANNAFDQYRDLYFEGGVSSVYLWDLDHGFAGVILIKKAGDGSKKIKGCWDSIHVVEVQEKSSGRTAHYKLTSTVMLWLQTTKTGSGTMNLGGSLTRQMEKDETVSESSPHIANIGRLVEDMENKIRSTLNEIYFGKTKDIVNGLRSVQTLADKSKQEALKNDLMQVLSQRSKQQS
;
A
#
# COMPACT_ATOMS: atom_id res chain seq x y z
N MET A 1 -5.46 -29.04 5.05
CA MET A 1 -3.99 -28.99 5.23
C MET A 1 -3.41 -27.77 4.56
N ASN A 2 -3.71 -27.49 3.27
CA ASN A 2 -3.20 -26.30 2.57
C ASN A 2 -3.63 -24.95 3.18
N GLU A 3 -4.89 -24.80 3.62
CA GLU A 3 -5.39 -23.54 4.20
C GLU A 3 -4.64 -23.13 5.46
N GLN A 4 -4.44 -24.06 6.40
CA GLN A 4 -3.66 -23.80 7.61
C GLN A 4 -2.18 -23.47 7.29
N GLN A 5 -1.61 -24.10 6.27
CA GLN A 5 -0.24 -23.80 5.85
C GLN A 5 -0.14 -22.39 5.25
N LEU A 6 -1.13 -21.98 4.45
CA LEU A 6 -1.23 -20.63 3.91
C LEU A 6 -1.35 -19.59 5.04
N ASP A 7 -2.23 -19.81 6.01
CA ASP A 7 -2.38 -18.94 7.18
C ASP A 7 -1.06 -18.79 7.95
N CYS A 8 -0.35 -19.90 8.19
CA CYS A 8 0.95 -19.88 8.84
C CYS A 8 2.02 -19.16 8.01
N ALA A 9 2.02 -19.34 6.68
CA ALA A 9 2.94 -18.69 5.77
C ALA A 9 2.72 -17.16 5.75
N LEU A 10 1.46 -16.72 5.70
CA LEU A 10 1.10 -15.30 5.79
C LEU A 10 1.41 -14.72 7.18
N ASP A 11 1.25 -15.50 8.26
CA ASP A 11 1.68 -15.08 9.61
C ASP A 11 3.20 -14.94 9.72
N LEU A 12 3.96 -15.83 9.10
CA LEU A 12 5.41 -15.76 9.07
C LEU A 12 5.88 -14.50 8.33
N MET A 13 5.30 -14.20 7.16
CA MET A 13 5.63 -12.99 6.38
C MET A 13 5.29 -11.69 7.12
N ARG A 14 4.29 -11.70 8.03
CA ARG A 14 3.97 -10.57 8.91
C ARG A 14 4.97 -10.37 10.06
N ARG A 15 5.83 -11.35 10.35
CA ARG A 15 6.80 -11.32 11.45
C ARG A 15 8.25 -11.18 10.99
N LEU A 16 8.57 -11.69 9.81
CA LEU A 16 9.92 -11.60 9.26
C LEU A 16 10.27 -10.14 8.89
N PRO A 17 11.56 -9.77 8.89
CA PRO A 17 11.97 -8.41 8.53
C PRO A 17 11.50 -8.02 7.12
N PRO A 18 10.73 -6.93 6.97
CA PRO A 18 10.15 -6.54 5.69
C PRO A 18 11.21 -6.11 4.65
N GLN A 19 12.42 -5.75 5.09
CA GLN A 19 13.54 -5.42 4.20
C GLN A 19 14.05 -6.63 3.40
N GLN A 20 13.72 -7.85 3.82
CA GLN A 20 14.14 -9.09 3.16
C GLN A 20 12.97 -9.80 2.48
N ILE A 21 11.84 -9.12 2.26
CA ILE A 21 10.60 -9.72 1.79
C ILE A 21 10.75 -10.54 0.50
N GLU A 22 11.52 -10.07 -0.48
CA GLU A 22 11.77 -10.82 -1.72
C GLU A 22 12.48 -12.15 -1.45
N LYS A 23 13.51 -12.13 -0.60
CA LYS A 23 14.25 -13.33 -0.21
C LYS A 23 13.39 -14.26 0.64
N ASN A 24 12.69 -13.72 1.64
CA ASN A 24 11.82 -14.48 2.52
C ASN A 24 10.72 -15.20 1.73
N LEU A 25 10.14 -14.53 0.73
CA LEU A 25 9.12 -15.12 -0.12
C LEU A 25 9.70 -16.23 -1.01
N SER A 26 10.87 -16.01 -1.60
CA SER A 26 11.58 -17.05 -2.37
C SER A 26 11.88 -18.28 -1.51
N ASP A 27 12.47 -18.09 -0.32
CA ASP A 27 12.80 -19.17 0.61
C ASP A 27 11.53 -19.91 1.08
N LEU A 28 10.40 -19.20 1.20
CA LEU A 28 9.11 -19.78 1.61
C LEU A 28 8.45 -20.58 0.49
N ILE A 29 8.57 -20.13 -0.75
CA ILE A 29 8.12 -20.88 -1.94
C ILE A 29 8.96 -22.16 -2.08
N ASP A 30 10.27 -22.08 -1.89
CA ASP A 30 11.14 -23.27 -1.92
C ASP A 30 10.78 -24.28 -0.81
N LEU A 31 10.38 -23.79 0.36
CA LEU A 31 9.96 -24.62 1.49
C LEU A 31 8.59 -25.28 1.27
N VAL A 32 7.63 -24.56 0.68
CA VAL A 32 6.27 -25.05 0.42
C VAL A 32 5.84 -24.73 -1.02
N PRO A 33 6.37 -25.46 -2.04
CA PRO A 33 6.12 -25.14 -3.45
C PRO A 33 4.64 -25.22 -3.86
N GLY A 34 3.86 -26.04 -3.16
CA GLY A 34 2.42 -26.19 -3.40
C GLY A 34 1.58 -24.95 -3.10
N LEU A 35 2.15 -23.93 -2.44
CA LEU A 35 1.49 -22.65 -2.17
C LEU A 35 2.03 -21.50 -3.03
N CYS A 36 2.84 -21.78 -4.06
CA CYS A 36 3.51 -20.74 -4.86
C CYS A 36 2.53 -19.68 -5.40
N GLU A 37 1.44 -20.11 -6.06
CA GLU A 37 0.45 -19.18 -6.63
C GLU A 37 -0.31 -18.39 -5.56
N ASP A 38 -0.71 -19.06 -4.47
CA ASP A 38 -1.40 -18.42 -3.35
C ASP A 38 -0.52 -17.38 -2.65
N LEU A 39 0.78 -17.68 -2.49
CA LEU A 39 1.74 -16.79 -1.85
C LEU A 39 2.07 -15.58 -2.72
N LEU A 40 2.29 -15.77 -4.02
CA LEU A 40 2.54 -14.66 -4.95
C LEU A 40 1.31 -13.74 -5.05
N SER A 41 0.09 -14.30 -5.04
CA SER A 41 -1.13 -13.49 -5.11
C SER A 41 -1.52 -12.80 -3.78
N SER A 42 -1.07 -13.32 -2.63
CA SER A 42 -1.46 -12.81 -1.31
C SER A 42 -0.37 -12.00 -0.60
N VAL A 43 0.89 -12.13 -1.00
CA VAL A 43 2.03 -11.44 -0.36
C VAL A 43 2.52 -10.31 -1.25
N ASP A 44 2.14 -9.10 -0.88
CA ASP A 44 2.61 -7.90 -1.57
C ASP A 44 4.16 -7.78 -1.52
N GLN A 45 4.78 -7.50 -2.66
CA GLN A 45 6.23 -7.25 -2.78
C GLN A 45 6.54 -5.78 -3.11
N PRO A 46 7.75 -5.29 -2.80
CA PRO A 46 8.20 -3.96 -3.22
C PRO A 46 8.12 -3.83 -4.74
N LEU A 47 7.56 -2.71 -5.21
CA LEU A 47 7.32 -2.52 -6.63
C LEU A 47 8.62 -2.36 -7.38
N LYS A 48 8.73 -3.07 -8.51
CA LYS A 48 9.88 -2.97 -9.42
C LYS A 48 9.52 -2.02 -10.56
N ILE A 49 10.52 -1.28 -11.03
CA ILE A 49 10.39 -0.37 -12.17
C ILE A 49 10.91 -1.08 -13.41
N ALA A 50 10.10 -1.11 -14.46
CA ALA A 50 10.52 -1.46 -15.81
C ALA A 50 10.35 -0.25 -16.72
N ARG A 51 10.97 -0.29 -17.91
CA ARG A 51 10.87 0.78 -18.90
C ARG A 51 10.27 0.25 -20.19
N ASP A 52 9.18 0.87 -20.62
CA ASP A 52 8.57 0.60 -21.91
C ASP A 52 9.52 1.11 -23.00
N LYS A 53 10.08 0.20 -23.79
CA LYS A 53 11.04 0.52 -24.85
C LYS A 53 10.39 1.21 -26.06
N VAL A 54 9.07 1.07 -26.23
CA VAL A 54 8.32 1.67 -27.35
C VAL A 54 8.01 3.13 -27.06
N VAL A 55 7.50 3.42 -25.86
CA VAL A 55 7.07 4.78 -25.47
C VAL A 55 8.16 5.54 -24.72
N GLY A 56 9.15 4.83 -24.18
CA GLY A 56 10.25 5.41 -23.41
C GLY A 56 9.85 5.85 -22.00
N LYS A 57 8.73 5.33 -21.46
CA LYS A 57 8.20 5.65 -20.13
C LYS A 57 8.38 4.49 -19.16
N ASP A 58 8.61 4.83 -17.89
CA ASP A 58 8.71 3.84 -16.83
C ASP A 58 7.31 3.34 -16.42
N TYR A 59 7.23 2.09 -15.97
CA TYR A 59 6.03 1.46 -15.44
C TYR A 59 6.36 0.50 -14.31
N LEU A 60 5.36 0.16 -13.49
CA LEU A 60 5.52 -0.65 -12.29
C LEU A 60 5.10 -2.09 -12.53
N LEU A 61 5.87 -3.02 -11.96
CA LEU A 61 5.64 -4.45 -12.06
C LEU A 61 4.95 -4.98 -10.80
N CYS A 62 3.93 -5.80 -11.01
CA CYS A 62 3.22 -6.57 -9.99
C CYS A 62 2.70 -7.87 -10.62
N ASP A 63 2.14 -8.77 -9.82
CA ASP A 63 1.60 -10.03 -10.36
C ASP A 63 0.34 -9.80 -11.22
N TYR A 64 -0.42 -8.73 -11.01
CA TYR A 64 -1.62 -8.41 -11.79
C TYR A 64 -1.37 -7.96 -13.24
N ASN A 65 -0.13 -7.58 -13.58
CA ASN A 65 0.25 -7.27 -14.97
C ASN A 65 1.28 -8.25 -15.52
N ARG A 66 1.48 -9.38 -14.84
CA ARG A 66 2.41 -10.45 -15.20
C ARG A 66 1.65 -11.56 -15.92
N ASP A 67 2.30 -12.14 -16.92
CA ASP A 67 1.88 -13.39 -17.54
C ASP A 67 3.14 -14.21 -17.87
N GLY A 68 3.26 -15.39 -17.26
CA GLY A 68 4.51 -16.15 -17.21
C GLY A 68 5.65 -15.30 -16.65
N ASP A 69 6.70 -15.07 -17.44
CA ASP A 69 7.84 -14.22 -17.07
C ASP A 69 7.83 -12.83 -17.73
N SER A 70 6.69 -12.45 -18.32
CA SER A 70 6.53 -11.21 -19.06
C SER A 70 5.58 -10.25 -18.36
N TYR A 71 5.81 -8.95 -18.52
CA TYR A 71 4.98 -7.92 -17.90
C TYR A 71 4.37 -6.97 -18.93
N ARG A 72 3.06 -6.75 -18.85
CA ARG A 72 2.33 -5.83 -19.73
C ARG A 72 2.59 -4.39 -19.33
N SER A 73 3.04 -3.58 -20.29
CA SER A 73 3.16 -2.14 -20.09
C SER A 73 1.80 -1.44 -20.22
N PRO A 74 1.46 -0.49 -19.33
CA PRO A 74 0.20 0.25 -19.43
C PRO A 74 0.23 1.26 -20.58
N TRP A 75 1.40 1.59 -21.13
CA TRP A 75 1.56 2.59 -22.19
C TRP A 75 1.39 1.97 -23.57
N SER A 76 2.26 1.03 -23.95
CA SER A 76 2.20 0.34 -25.25
C SER A 76 1.17 -0.78 -25.33
N ASN A 77 0.66 -1.24 -24.18
CA ASN A 77 -0.19 -2.43 -24.08
C ASN A 77 0.52 -3.70 -24.61
N LYS A 78 1.84 -3.80 -24.45
CA LYS A 78 2.63 -4.95 -24.86
C LYS A 78 3.35 -5.57 -23.68
N TYR A 79 3.52 -6.88 -23.74
CA TYR A 79 4.34 -7.64 -22.81
C TYR A 79 5.82 -7.53 -23.17
N GLU A 80 6.65 -7.46 -22.13
CA GLU A 80 8.11 -7.58 -22.25
C GLU A 80 8.61 -8.64 -21.23
N PRO A 81 9.31 -9.70 -21.69
CA PRO A 81 9.52 -10.10 -23.09
C PRO A 81 8.21 -10.30 -23.90
N PRO A 82 8.24 -10.20 -25.24
CA PRO A 82 7.04 -10.42 -26.05
C PRO A 82 6.49 -11.84 -25.92
N ILE A 83 5.17 -11.95 -25.76
CA ILE A 83 4.42 -13.21 -25.77
C ILE A 83 3.21 -13.09 -26.70
N ASP A 84 2.83 -14.18 -27.33
CA ASP A 84 1.74 -14.21 -28.32
C ASP A 84 0.35 -14.31 -27.67
N ASP A 85 0.24 -15.08 -26.58
CA ASP A 85 -1.04 -15.41 -25.93
C ASP A 85 -1.19 -14.77 -24.53
N GLY A 86 -0.66 -13.56 -24.35
CA GLY A 86 -0.76 -12.84 -23.07
C GLY A 86 -2.19 -12.39 -22.74
N ALA A 87 -2.56 -12.40 -21.47
CA ALA A 87 -3.85 -11.90 -21.01
C ALA A 87 -4.04 -10.39 -21.31
N MET A 88 -5.05 -10.05 -22.11
CA MET A 88 -5.33 -8.67 -22.52
C MET A 88 -6.71 -8.20 -22.03
N PRO A 89 -6.84 -6.95 -21.55
CA PRO A 89 -8.14 -6.40 -21.23
C PRO A 89 -9.00 -6.21 -22.49
N SER A 90 -10.31 -6.27 -22.34
CA SER A 90 -11.27 -5.97 -23.42
C SER A 90 -11.05 -4.57 -24.00
N ALA A 91 -11.43 -4.34 -25.25
CA ALA A 91 -11.22 -3.04 -25.91
C ALA A 91 -11.87 -1.87 -25.16
N ARG A 92 -13.04 -2.11 -24.53
CA ARG A 92 -13.72 -1.14 -23.67
C ARG A 92 -12.90 -0.86 -22.41
N LEU A 93 -12.45 -1.92 -21.72
CA LEU A 93 -11.71 -1.78 -20.48
C LEU A 93 -10.32 -1.17 -20.70
N ARG A 94 -9.66 -1.48 -21.81
CA ARG A 94 -8.38 -0.87 -22.20
C ARG A 94 -8.49 0.65 -22.35
N LYS A 95 -9.60 1.15 -22.92
CA LYS A 95 -9.82 2.61 -23.01
C LYS A 95 -9.93 3.23 -21.61
N LEU A 96 -10.67 2.59 -20.71
CA LEU A 96 -10.79 3.01 -19.32
C LEU A 96 -9.43 2.95 -18.58
N GLU A 97 -8.62 1.92 -18.84
CA GLU A 97 -7.27 1.75 -18.28
C GLU A 97 -6.33 2.90 -18.70
N VAL A 98 -6.38 3.34 -19.96
CA VAL A 98 -5.60 4.49 -20.46
C VAL A 98 -6.05 5.79 -19.77
N GLU A 99 -7.36 6.01 -19.64
CA GLU A 99 -7.91 7.17 -18.93
C GLU A 99 -7.52 7.15 -17.44
N ALA A 100 -7.56 5.97 -16.80
CA ALA A 100 -7.16 5.79 -15.41
C ALA A 100 -5.66 6.06 -15.20
N ASN A 101 -4.79 5.58 -16.09
CA ASN A 101 -3.35 5.89 -16.04
C ASN A 101 -3.11 7.39 -16.10
N ASN A 102 -3.79 8.13 -16.99
CA ASN A 102 -3.66 9.58 -17.08
C ASN A 102 -4.17 10.32 -15.83
N ALA A 103 -5.26 9.85 -15.23
CA ALA A 103 -5.81 10.43 -14.01
C ALA A 103 -4.87 10.20 -12.81
N PHE A 104 -4.38 8.96 -12.64
CA PHE A 104 -3.50 8.62 -11.53
C PHE A 104 -2.05 9.11 -11.70
N ASP A 105 -1.59 9.40 -12.93
CA ASP A 105 -0.33 10.12 -13.16
C ASP A 105 -0.39 11.56 -12.62
N GLN A 106 -1.54 12.24 -12.81
CA GLN A 106 -1.79 13.56 -12.22
C GLN A 106 -1.95 13.49 -10.70
N TYR A 107 -2.70 12.50 -10.18
CA TYR A 107 -2.80 12.26 -8.74
C TYR A 107 -1.41 12.09 -8.11
N ARG A 108 -0.57 11.22 -8.70
CA ARG A 108 0.81 11.01 -8.25
C ARG A 108 1.58 12.33 -8.26
N ASP A 109 1.52 13.10 -9.33
CA ASP A 109 2.28 14.34 -9.43
C ASP A 109 1.87 15.35 -8.34
N LEU A 110 0.57 15.50 -8.07
CA LEU A 110 0.04 16.40 -7.05
C LEU A 110 0.42 16.00 -5.62
N TYR A 111 0.46 14.70 -5.30
CA TYR A 111 0.74 14.21 -3.94
C TYR A 111 2.21 13.87 -3.69
N PHE A 112 2.92 13.42 -4.70
CA PHE A 112 4.27 12.90 -4.58
C PHE A 112 5.32 13.75 -5.29
N GLU A 113 4.94 14.69 -6.16
CA GLU A 113 5.87 15.55 -6.92
C GLU A 113 7.01 14.73 -7.58
N GLY A 114 6.62 13.64 -8.24
CA GLY A 114 7.52 12.70 -8.90
C GLY A 114 7.25 11.23 -8.54
N GLY A 115 8.22 10.36 -8.82
CA GLY A 115 8.04 8.91 -8.74
C GLY A 115 7.41 8.34 -10.01
N VAL A 116 6.96 7.08 -9.94
CA VAL A 116 6.33 6.36 -11.05
C VAL A 116 4.96 5.88 -10.59
N SER A 117 3.98 5.86 -11.49
CA SER A 117 2.68 5.24 -11.25
C SER A 117 2.28 4.37 -12.44
N SER A 118 1.43 3.38 -12.19
CA SER A 118 0.89 2.51 -13.23
C SER A 118 -0.46 1.97 -12.80
N VAL A 119 -1.40 1.88 -13.74
CA VAL A 119 -2.73 1.31 -13.52
C VAL A 119 -2.95 0.16 -14.48
N TYR A 120 -3.41 -0.97 -13.95
CA TYR A 120 -3.80 -2.12 -14.76
C TYR A 120 -5.22 -2.53 -14.42
N LEU A 121 -6.04 -2.77 -15.44
CA LEU A 121 -7.42 -3.24 -15.29
C LEU A 121 -7.58 -4.62 -15.95
N TRP A 122 -8.45 -5.46 -15.39
CA TRP A 122 -8.84 -6.75 -15.97
C TRP A 122 -10.35 -6.99 -15.83
N ASP A 123 -10.92 -7.67 -16.80
CA ASP A 123 -12.35 -7.95 -16.87
C ASP A 123 -12.75 -9.03 -15.85
N LEU A 124 -13.97 -8.91 -15.31
CA LEU A 124 -14.63 -9.92 -14.48
C LEU A 124 -15.99 -10.28 -15.09
N ASP A 125 -16.59 -11.39 -14.67
CA ASP A 125 -17.92 -11.80 -15.16
C ASP A 125 -19.00 -10.73 -14.90
N HIS A 126 -18.88 -10.02 -13.77
CA HIS A 126 -19.86 -9.03 -13.30
C HIS A 126 -19.21 -7.70 -12.93
N GLY A 127 -18.36 -7.17 -13.83
CA GLY A 127 -17.74 -5.86 -13.71
C GLY A 127 -16.28 -5.91 -14.13
N PHE A 128 -15.41 -5.26 -13.36
CA PHE A 128 -13.97 -5.27 -13.60
C PHE A 128 -13.22 -5.08 -12.30
N ALA A 129 -11.93 -5.41 -12.30
CA ALA A 129 -11.03 -5.06 -11.23
C ALA A 129 -9.81 -4.33 -11.78
N GLY A 130 -9.05 -3.75 -10.86
CA GLY A 130 -7.86 -3.01 -11.20
C GLY A 130 -6.89 -2.88 -10.07
N VAL A 131 -5.65 -2.60 -10.42
CA VAL A 131 -4.61 -2.23 -9.47
C VAL A 131 -4.05 -0.87 -9.83
N ILE A 132 -3.91 0.00 -8.83
CA ILE A 132 -3.23 1.29 -8.92
C ILE A 132 -1.94 1.17 -8.12
N LEU A 133 -0.82 1.42 -8.79
CA LEU A 133 0.51 1.32 -8.23
C LEU A 133 1.17 2.69 -8.22
N ILE A 134 1.80 3.04 -7.11
CA ILE A 134 2.63 4.24 -7.00
C ILE A 134 3.94 3.88 -6.30
N LYS A 135 5.07 4.27 -6.90
CA LYS A 135 6.38 4.14 -6.27
C LYS A 135 7.08 5.48 -6.24
N LYS A 136 7.40 5.96 -5.04
CA LYS A 136 8.23 7.14 -4.84
C LYS A 136 9.48 6.77 -4.04
N ALA A 137 10.62 6.75 -4.72
CA ALA A 137 11.91 6.76 -4.07
C ALA A 137 12.23 8.19 -3.59
N GLY A 138 12.83 8.30 -2.40
CA GLY A 138 13.37 9.57 -1.91
C GLY A 138 14.51 10.08 -2.81
N ASP A 139 14.79 11.37 -2.70
CA ASP A 139 15.78 12.13 -3.50
C ASP A 139 17.25 11.66 -3.39
N GLY A 140 17.50 10.57 -2.67
CA GLY A 140 18.83 9.98 -2.59
C GLY A 140 19.80 10.76 -1.72
N SER A 141 19.32 11.62 -0.79
CA SER A 141 20.21 12.18 0.22
C SER A 141 20.99 11.03 0.89
N LYS A 142 22.33 11.09 0.87
CA LYS A 142 23.18 9.96 1.35
C LYS A 142 22.87 9.56 2.81
N LYS A 143 22.27 10.47 3.58
CA LYS A 143 21.97 10.31 5.00
C LYS A 143 20.56 9.82 5.29
N ILE A 144 19.59 10.05 4.39
CA ILE A 144 18.20 9.63 4.57
C ILE A 144 17.74 9.04 3.25
N LYS A 145 17.58 7.71 3.24
CA LYS A 145 16.97 6.98 2.15
C LYS A 145 15.55 6.62 2.55
N GLY A 146 14.62 6.70 1.60
CA GLY A 146 13.25 6.30 1.82
C GLY A 146 12.62 5.80 0.55
N CYS A 147 11.63 4.92 0.68
CA CYS A 147 10.80 4.47 -0.42
C CYS A 147 9.37 4.34 0.07
N TRP A 148 8.45 4.83 -0.74
CA TRP A 148 7.02 4.66 -0.58
C TRP A 148 6.50 3.83 -1.75
N ASP A 149 5.78 2.76 -1.45
CA ASP A 149 5.10 1.91 -2.41
C ASP A 149 3.62 1.83 -2.03
N SER A 150 2.73 2.28 -2.91
CA SER A 150 1.27 2.12 -2.79
C SER A 150 0.78 1.03 -3.74
N ILE A 151 -0.06 0.13 -3.23
CA ILE A 151 -0.72 -0.93 -3.98
C ILE A 151 -2.21 -0.87 -3.63
N HIS A 152 -3.03 -0.44 -4.57
CA HIS A 152 -4.47 -0.32 -4.40
C HIS A 152 -5.18 -1.28 -5.35
N VAL A 153 -5.66 -2.40 -4.83
CA VAL A 153 -6.47 -3.36 -5.58
C VAL A 153 -7.94 -3.00 -5.38
N VAL A 154 -8.64 -2.70 -6.47
CA VAL A 154 -10.06 -2.37 -6.47
C VAL A 154 -10.84 -3.39 -7.28
N GLU A 155 -11.91 -3.90 -6.69
CA GLU A 155 -12.92 -4.71 -7.37
C GLU A 155 -14.19 -3.86 -7.54
N VAL A 156 -14.72 -3.84 -8.76
CA VAL A 156 -15.92 -3.07 -9.11
C VAL A 156 -16.97 -4.04 -9.61
N GLN A 157 -18.03 -4.21 -8.81
CA GLN A 157 -19.20 -5.00 -9.21
C GLN A 157 -20.28 -4.07 -9.75
N GLU A 158 -20.52 -4.12 -11.06
CA GLU A 158 -21.55 -3.33 -11.72
C GLU A 158 -22.93 -3.95 -11.44
N LYS A 159 -23.87 -3.18 -10.89
CA LYS A 159 -25.26 -3.66 -10.73
C LYS A 159 -25.96 -3.67 -12.09
N SER A 160 -26.96 -4.52 -12.27
CA SER A 160 -27.65 -4.76 -13.56
C SER A 160 -28.27 -3.51 -14.20
N SER A 161 -28.53 -2.46 -13.42
CA SER A 161 -29.05 -1.17 -13.92
C SER A 161 -27.98 -0.25 -14.51
N GLY A 162 -26.69 -0.54 -14.29
CA GLY A 162 -25.54 0.26 -14.73
C GLY A 162 -25.41 1.64 -14.05
N ARG A 163 -26.31 2.00 -13.13
CA ARG A 163 -26.34 3.32 -12.46
C ARG A 163 -25.66 3.34 -11.10
N THR A 164 -25.26 2.18 -10.61
CA THR A 164 -24.64 2.00 -9.30
C THR A 164 -23.65 0.85 -9.40
N ALA A 165 -22.51 0.99 -8.74
CA ALA A 165 -21.55 -0.09 -8.59
C ALA A 165 -21.11 -0.22 -7.14
N HIS A 166 -20.79 -1.45 -6.75
CA HIS A 166 -20.16 -1.75 -5.48
C HIS A 166 -18.65 -1.77 -5.68
N TYR A 167 -17.93 -1.00 -4.87
CA TYR A 167 -16.49 -0.86 -4.92
C TYR A 167 -15.89 -1.48 -3.67
N LYS A 168 -14.96 -2.41 -3.85
CA LYS A 168 -14.16 -3.00 -2.77
C LYS A 168 -12.70 -2.65 -3.01
N LEU A 169 -12.14 -1.81 -2.16
CA LEU A 169 -10.77 -1.35 -2.23
C LEU A 169 -9.94 -2.01 -1.12
N THR A 170 -8.92 -2.76 -1.51
CA THR A 170 -7.85 -3.25 -0.65
C THR A 170 -6.59 -2.46 -0.94
N SER A 171 -6.07 -1.75 0.06
CA SER A 171 -4.91 -0.87 -0.07
C SER A 171 -3.80 -1.31 0.86
N THR A 172 -2.64 -1.61 0.28
CA THR A 172 -1.39 -1.82 1.01
C THR A 172 -0.45 -0.66 0.71
N VAL A 173 0.09 -0.05 1.76
CA VAL A 173 1.21 0.88 1.64
C VAL A 173 2.41 0.27 2.33
N MET A 174 3.53 0.19 1.61
CA MET A 174 4.83 -0.13 2.19
C MET A 174 5.64 1.15 2.32
N LEU A 175 6.20 1.34 3.51
CA LEU A 175 7.09 2.44 3.79
C LEU A 175 8.40 1.87 4.31
N TRP A 176 9.48 2.31 3.69
CA TRP A 176 10.83 2.04 4.16
C TRP A 176 11.59 3.34 4.31
N LEU A 177 12.27 3.50 5.45
CA LEU A 177 13.05 4.67 5.83
C LEU A 177 14.33 4.21 6.50
N GLN A 178 15.47 4.63 5.95
CA GLN A 178 16.78 4.44 6.55
C GLN A 178 17.45 5.80 6.77
N THR A 179 17.79 6.10 8.02
CA THR A 179 18.56 7.28 8.40
C THR A 179 19.92 6.86 8.95
N THR A 180 20.98 7.52 8.49
CA THR A 180 22.34 7.32 8.98
C THR A 180 22.91 8.68 9.38
N LYS A 181 22.97 8.92 10.69
CA LYS A 181 23.48 10.18 11.26
C LYS A 181 24.44 9.86 12.40
N THR A 182 25.46 10.71 12.59
CA THR A 182 26.50 10.49 13.61
C THR A 182 25.94 10.32 15.02
N GLY A 183 24.88 11.05 15.38
CA GLY A 183 24.29 11.00 16.72
C GLY A 183 23.34 9.83 16.99
N SER A 184 22.63 9.33 15.96
CA SER A 184 21.66 8.24 16.09
C SER A 184 22.16 6.90 15.58
N GLY A 185 23.37 6.85 14.99
CA GLY A 185 23.83 5.71 14.23
C GLY A 185 22.97 5.45 12.98
N THR A 186 22.85 4.18 12.61
CA THR A 186 21.97 3.73 11.54
C THR A 186 20.65 3.25 12.12
N MET A 187 19.56 3.86 11.70
CA MET A 187 18.20 3.47 12.08
C MET A 187 17.43 3.11 10.81
N ASN A 188 16.77 1.96 10.85
CA ASN A 188 15.99 1.42 9.74
C ASN A 188 14.57 1.17 10.25
N LEU A 189 13.61 1.85 9.65
CA LEU A 189 12.19 1.73 9.91
C LEU A 189 11.55 1.23 8.63
N GLY A 190 10.91 0.07 8.68
CA GLY A 190 10.26 -0.50 7.52
C GLY A 190 9.07 -1.36 7.92
N GLY A 191 8.15 -1.51 6.99
CA GLY A 191 6.93 -2.28 7.18
C GLY A 191 5.83 -1.84 6.22
N SER A 192 4.69 -2.48 6.38
CA SER A 192 3.52 -2.24 5.54
C SER A 192 2.27 -2.07 6.41
N LEU A 193 1.26 -1.41 5.85
CA LEU A 193 -0.07 -1.33 6.43
C LEU A 193 -1.08 -1.62 5.34
N THR A 194 -1.92 -2.63 5.58
CA THR A 194 -3.02 -2.99 4.69
C THR A 194 -4.36 -2.61 5.33
N ARG A 195 -5.24 -2.00 4.55
CA ARG A 195 -6.61 -1.67 4.92
C ARG A 195 -7.59 -1.99 3.80
N GLN A 196 -8.81 -2.32 4.18
CA GLN A 196 -9.90 -2.55 3.26
C GLN A 196 -11.03 -1.55 3.49
N MET A 197 -11.72 -1.18 2.42
CA MET A 197 -12.99 -0.45 2.48
C MET A 197 -13.92 -0.90 1.35
N GLU A 198 -15.21 -0.86 1.64
CA GLU A 198 -16.26 -1.15 0.67
C GLU A 198 -17.24 0.02 0.62
N LYS A 199 -17.73 0.35 -0.58
CA LYS A 199 -18.69 1.44 -0.78
C LYS A 199 -19.54 1.23 -2.02
N ASP A 200 -20.84 1.49 -1.89
CA ASP A 200 -21.73 1.65 -3.04
C ASP A 200 -21.73 3.11 -3.50
N GLU A 201 -21.47 3.36 -4.78
CA GLU A 201 -21.53 4.70 -5.37
C GLU A 201 -22.36 4.68 -6.66
N THR A 202 -23.00 5.81 -6.95
CA THR A 202 -23.69 6.01 -8.23
C THR A 202 -22.69 6.20 -9.36
N VAL A 203 -23.07 5.75 -10.54
CA VAL A 203 -22.28 5.86 -11.77
C VAL A 203 -23.06 6.73 -12.75
N SER A 204 -22.44 7.84 -13.14
CA SER A 204 -23.00 8.83 -14.07
C SER A 204 -21.90 9.45 -14.91
N GLU A 205 -22.25 10.22 -15.95
CA GLU A 205 -21.27 11.00 -16.71
C GLU A 205 -20.53 12.02 -15.84
N SER A 206 -21.20 12.58 -14.82
CA SER A 206 -20.60 13.49 -13.85
C SER A 206 -19.76 12.79 -12.77
N SER A 207 -19.94 11.48 -12.58
CA SER A 207 -19.23 10.67 -11.59
C SER A 207 -18.86 9.31 -12.19
N PRO A 208 -17.90 9.28 -13.13
CA PRO A 208 -17.48 8.04 -13.77
C PRO A 208 -16.73 7.13 -12.79
N HIS A 209 -16.56 5.85 -13.14
CA HIS A 209 -15.88 4.87 -12.29
C HIS A 209 -14.50 5.34 -11.82
N ILE A 210 -13.69 5.94 -12.70
CA ILE A 210 -12.35 6.43 -12.33
C ILE A 210 -12.43 7.49 -11.24
N ALA A 211 -13.41 8.40 -11.29
CA ALA A 211 -13.59 9.42 -10.25
C ALA A 211 -14.04 8.80 -8.92
N ASN A 212 -14.92 7.80 -8.97
CA ASN A 212 -15.35 7.06 -7.77
C ASN A 212 -14.16 6.33 -7.13
N ILE A 213 -13.36 5.61 -7.92
CA ILE A 213 -12.16 4.92 -7.48
C ILE A 213 -11.12 5.92 -6.94
N GLY A 214 -10.89 7.02 -7.64
CA GLY A 214 -9.97 8.08 -7.23
C GLY A 214 -10.29 8.65 -5.85
N ARG A 215 -11.57 8.95 -5.56
CA ARG A 215 -12.02 9.41 -4.23
C ARG A 215 -11.75 8.37 -3.15
N LEU A 216 -12.00 7.09 -3.42
CA LEU A 216 -11.73 6.00 -2.48
C LEU A 216 -10.23 5.85 -2.20
N VAL A 217 -9.40 5.90 -3.23
CA VAL A 217 -7.93 5.80 -3.12
C VAL A 217 -7.38 6.99 -2.33
N GLU A 218 -7.80 8.22 -2.65
CA GLU A 218 -7.37 9.43 -1.95
C GLU A 218 -7.71 9.40 -0.46
N ASP A 219 -8.97 9.07 -0.11
CA ASP A 219 -9.40 8.95 1.28
C ASP A 219 -8.62 7.86 2.03
N MET A 220 -8.36 6.74 1.37
CA MET A 220 -7.66 5.61 1.96
C MET A 220 -6.17 5.91 2.16
N GLU A 221 -5.47 6.44 1.16
CA GLU A 221 -4.07 6.85 1.29
C GLU A 221 -3.89 7.89 2.40
N ASN A 222 -4.78 8.88 2.50
CA ASN A 222 -4.72 9.87 3.58
C ASN A 222 -4.83 9.24 4.98
N LYS A 223 -5.76 8.28 5.15
CA LYS A 223 -5.94 7.54 6.41
C LYS A 223 -4.74 6.65 6.72
N ILE A 224 -4.24 5.93 5.73
CA ILE A 224 -3.07 5.05 5.87
C ILE A 224 -1.83 5.88 6.23
N ARG A 225 -1.59 7.01 5.54
CA ARG A 225 -0.49 7.93 5.84
C ARG A 225 -0.54 8.46 7.26
N SER A 226 -1.71 8.87 7.75
CA SER A 226 -1.86 9.32 9.15
C SER A 226 -1.54 8.18 10.13
N THR A 227 -2.06 6.98 9.86
CA THR A 227 -1.84 5.80 10.71
C THR A 227 -0.36 5.39 10.72
N LEU A 228 0.31 5.40 9.56
CA LEU A 228 1.74 5.12 9.44
C LEU A 228 2.56 6.14 10.24
N ASN A 229 2.23 7.42 10.17
CA ASN A 229 2.91 8.46 10.94
C ASN A 229 2.83 8.19 12.47
N GLU A 230 1.63 7.88 12.97
CA GLU A 230 1.40 7.58 14.38
C GLU A 230 2.15 6.30 14.84
N ILE A 231 2.13 5.25 14.03
CA ILE A 231 2.80 3.99 14.36
C ILE A 231 4.32 4.14 14.29
N TYR A 232 4.84 4.68 13.19
CA TYR A 232 6.28 4.73 12.94
C TYR A 232 6.99 5.72 13.84
N PHE A 233 6.41 6.89 14.11
CA PHE A 233 7.09 7.94 14.86
C PHE A 233 6.53 8.17 16.26
N GLY A 234 5.34 7.65 16.56
CA GLY A 234 4.76 7.59 17.90
C GLY A 234 5.15 6.28 18.60
N LYS A 235 4.55 5.16 18.20
CA LYS A 235 4.69 3.88 18.93
C LYS A 235 6.13 3.40 19.03
N THR A 236 6.91 3.45 17.95
CA THR A 236 8.32 2.97 18.01
C THR A 236 9.15 3.82 18.97
N LYS A 237 8.93 5.14 18.98
CA LYS A 237 9.60 6.09 19.87
C LYS A 237 9.24 5.81 21.33
N ASP A 238 7.96 5.57 21.61
CA ASP A 238 7.48 5.28 22.97
C ASP A 238 8.05 3.96 23.49
N ILE A 239 8.11 2.93 22.64
CA ILE A 239 8.74 1.64 22.99
C ILE A 239 10.23 1.84 23.30
N VAL A 240 10.98 2.51 22.43
CA VAL A 240 12.42 2.76 22.63
C VAL A 240 12.68 3.54 23.91
N ASN A 241 11.91 4.61 24.16
CA ASN A 241 12.02 5.40 25.39
C ASN A 241 11.57 4.63 26.65
N GLY A 242 10.65 3.67 26.49
CA GLY A 242 10.23 2.76 27.54
C GLY A 242 11.34 1.77 27.96
N LEU A 243 12.14 1.30 26.99
CA LEU A 243 13.27 0.41 27.26
C LEU A 243 14.45 1.13 27.91
N ARG A 244 14.70 2.39 27.52
CA ARG A 244 15.78 3.20 28.09
C ARG A 244 15.39 4.67 28.14
N SER A 245 14.99 5.12 29.32
CA SER A 245 14.69 6.53 29.59
C SER A 245 15.90 7.25 30.16
N VAL A 246 16.09 8.51 29.76
CA VAL A 246 17.05 9.42 30.40
C VAL A 246 16.46 10.01 31.70
N GLN A 247 15.13 10.12 31.77
CA GLN A 247 14.46 10.51 33.01
C GLN A 247 14.57 9.40 34.04
N THR A 248 14.83 9.80 35.29
CA THR A 248 14.87 8.87 36.40
C THR A 248 13.49 8.27 36.64
N LEU A 249 13.45 7.04 37.16
CA LEU A 249 12.18 6.40 37.56
C LEU A 249 11.41 7.26 38.57
N ALA A 250 12.12 7.97 39.46
CA ALA A 250 11.52 8.85 40.46
C ALA A 250 10.78 10.03 39.82
N ASP A 251 11.33 10.66 38.78
CA ASP A 251 10.67 11.76 38.08
C ASP A 251 9.45 11.28 37.30
N LYS A 252 9.54 10.07 36.72
CA LYS A 252 8.42 9.44 36.01
C LYS A 252 7.26 9.12 36.96
N SER A 253 7.55 8.57 38.14
CA SER A 253 6.56 8.31 39.19
C SER A 253 5.91 9.60 39.71
N LYS A 254 6.67 10.69 39.85
CA LYS A 254 6.12 12.00 40.22
C LYS A 254 5.18 12.55 39.15
N GLN A 255 5.52 12.40 37.87
CA GLN A 255 4.65 12.80 36.77
C GLN A 255 3.35 11.99 36.71
N GLU A 256 3.41 10.67 36.93
CA GLU A 256 2.20 9.84 36.99
C GLU A 256 1.30 10.21 38.18
N ALA A 257 1.88 10.46 39.35
CA ALA A 257 1.13 10.95 40.50
C ALA A 257 0.43 12.29 40.20
N LEU A 258 1.16 13.25 39.60
CA LEU A 258 0.61 14.55 39.21
C LEU A 258 -0.52 14.41 38.16
N LYS A 259 -0.38 13.48 37.20
CA LYS A 259 -1.41 13.21 36.19
C LYS A 259 -2.68 12.65 36.83
N ASN A 260 -2.54 11.73 37.79
CA ASN A 260 -3.67 11.16 38.52
C ASN A 260 -4.38 12.21 39.38
N ASP A 261 -3.63 13.07 40.07
CA ASP A 261 -4.17 14.19 40.83
C ASP A 261 -4.94 15.16 39.92
N LEU A 262 -4.38 15.52 38.76
CA LEU A 262 -5.05 16.37 37.77
C LEU A 262 -6.35 15.75 37.25
N MET A 263 -6.35 14.45 36.95
CA MET A 263 -7.58 13.74 36.51
C MET A 263 -8.65 13.74 37.61
N GLN A 264 -8.26 13.55 38.87
CA GLN A 264 -9.19 13.65 39.99
C GLN A 264 -9.77 15.06 40.12
N VAL A 265 -8.93 16.10 40.09
CA VAL A 265 -9.37 17.50 40.18
C VAL A 265 -10.29 17.87 39.02
N LEU A 266 -10.00 17.44 37.80
CA LEU A 266 -10.86 17.66 36.64
C LEU A 266 -12.22 16.96 36.78
N SER A 267 -12.24 15.72 37.28
CA SER A 267 -13.48 14.97 37.51
C SER A 267 -14.35 15.56 38.64
N GLN A 268 -13.72 16.18 39.65
CA GLN A 268 -14.41 16.86 40.73
C GLN A 268 -15.00 18.20 40.24
N ARG A 269 -14.26 18.93 39.39
CA ARG A 269 -14.77 20.15 38.76
C ARG A 269 -15.94 19.90 37.82
N SER A 270 -15.92 18.83 37.04
CA SER A 270 -17.05 18.48 36.16
C SER A 270 -18.30 18.13 36.95
N LYS A 271 -18.17 17.52 38.13
CA LYS A 271 -19.29 17.21 39.04
C LYS A 271 -19.85 18.42 39.80
N GLN A 272 -19.09 19.50 39.93
CA GLN A 272 -19.55 20.74 40.56
C GLN A 272 -20.25 21.69 39.58
N GLN A 273 -20.11 21.48 38.28
CA GLN A 273 -20.74 22.29 37.22
C GLN A 273 -22.02 21.67 36.64
N SER A 274 -22.37 20.45 37.05
CA SER A 274 -23.61 19.73 36.76
C SER A 274 -24.51 19.72 37.99
#